data_AF-A0ABC8EUH2-F1
#
_entry.id   AF-A0ABC8EUH2-F1
#
_cell.length_a   1.000
_cell.length_b   1.000
_cell.length_c   1.000
_cell.angle_alpha   90.00
_cell.angle_beta   90.00
_cell.angle_gamma   90.00
#
_symmetry.space_group_name_H-M   'P 1'
#
loop_
_entity.id
_entity.type
_entity.pdbx_description
1 polymer ?
#
loop_
_entity_poly.entity_id
_entity_poly.type
_entity_poly.pdbx_seq_one_letter_code
_entity_poly.pdbx_strand_id
1 'polypeptide(L)' 'EMMAASPTNTIGDPSDFGAAAAFLASVQARYITGHNLLVDGGKYSGLL' A
#
# COMPACT_ATOMS: atom_id res chain seq x y z
N GLU A 1 10.22 12.76 -13.38
CA GLU A 1 10.27 13.33 -12.02
C GLU A 1 9.41 12.56 -11.01
N MET A 2 8.15 12.20 -11.31
CA MET A 2 7.27 11.48 -10.36
C MET A 2 7.69 10.05 -9.96
N MET A 3 8.52 9.36 -10.76
CA MET A 3 9.04 8.01 -10.44
C MET A 3 10.13 8.04 -9.36
N ALA A 4 10.93 9.12 -9.30
CA ALA A 4 12.08 9.23 -8.39
C ALA A 4 11.69 9.46 -6.93
N ALA A 5 10.41 9.76 -6.66
CA ALA A 5 9.89 10.03 -5.32
C ALA A 5 9.36 8.78 -4.60
N SER A 6 9.19 7.65 -5.30
CA SER A 6 8.72 6.40 -4.71
C SER A 6 9.92 5.47 -4.45
N PRO A 7 10.14 4.98 -3.22
CA PRO A 7 11.17 3.96 -2.94
C PRO A 7 11.09 2.72 -3.81
N THR A 8 9.89 2.33 -4.25
CA THR A 8 9.72 1.23 -5.22
C THR A 8 10.26 1.55 -6.62
N ASN A 9 10.56 2.82 -6.92
CA ASN A 9 10.94 3.32 -8.25
C ASN A 9 9.93 2.98 -9.35
N THR A 10 8.67 2.76 -8.97
CA THR A 10 7.56 2.46 -9.88
C THR A 10 6.43 3.46 -9.67
N ILE A 11 5.61 3.64 -10.71
CA ILE A 11 4.28 4.23 -10.54
C ILE A 11 3.37 3.09 -10.10
N GLY A 12 2.60 3.31 -9.03
CA GLY A 12 1.64 2.30 -8.56
C GLY A 12 0.59 1.98 -9.61
N ASP A 13 0.23 0.71 -9.69
CA ASP A 13 -0.87 0.22 -10.52
C ASP A 13 -2.14 0.09 -9.67
N PRO A 14 -3.34 0.39 -10.20
CA PRO A 14 -4.59 0.18 -9.46
C PRO A 14 -4.76 -1.24 -8.89
N SER A 15 -4.15 -2.24 -9.52
CA SER A 15 -4.14 -3.63 -9.04
C SER A 15 -3.35 -3.81 -7.74
N ASP A 16 -2.35 -2.98 -7.44
CA ASP A 16 -1.62 -3.03 -6.16
C ASP A 16 -2.56 -2.76 -4.99
N PHE A 17 -3.41 -1.73 -5.14
CA PHE A 17 -4.46 -1.42 -4.16
C PHE A 17 -5.52 -2.52 -4.11
N GLY A 18 -5.96 -3.00 -5.28
CA GLY A 18 -6.96 -4.07 -5.38
C GLY A 18 -6.52 -5.35 -4.67
N ALA A 19 -5.25 -5.75 -4.82
CA ALA A 19 -4.69 -6.91 -4.16
C ALA A 19 -4.64 -6.74 -2.62
N ALA A 20 -4.25 -5.55 -2.14
CA ALA A 20 -4.26 -5.25 -0.71
C ALA A 20 -5.69 -5.29 -0.12
N ALA A 21 -6.67 -4.72 -0.83
CA ALA A 21 -8.08 -4.77 -0.43
C ALA A 21 -8.62 -6.21 -0.42
N ALA A 22 -8.30 -7.00 -1.46
CA ALA A 22 -8.69 -8.41 -1.54
C ALA A 22 -8.09 -9.23 -0.40
N PHE A 23 -6.82 -8.99 -0.03
CA PHE A 23 -6.20 -9.61 1.13
C PHE A 23 -6.93 -9.24 2.43
N LEU A 24 -7.25 -7.97 2.66
CA LEU A 24 -7.97 -7.55 3.86
C LEU A 24 -9.39 -8.13 3.95
N ALA A 25 -10.01 -8.42 2.81
CA ALA A 25 -11.32 -9.10 2.75
C ALA A 25 -11.22 -10.63 2.90
N SER A 26 -10.01 -11.21 2.91
CA SER A 26 -9.79 -12.64 2.92
C SER A 26 -9.78 -13.25 4.33
N VAL A 27 -9.87 -14.58 4.42
CA VAL A 27 -9.82 -15.31 5.70
C VAL A 27 -8.46 -15.17 6.41
N GLN A 28 -7.41 -14.89 5.64
CA GLN A 28 -6.05 -14.69 6.13
C GLN A 28 -5.94 -13.43 6.99
N ALA A 29 -6.80 -12.43 6.75
CA ALA A 29 -6.83 -11.17 7.50
C ALA A 29 -7.83 -11.16 8.67
N ARG A 30 -8.40 -12.31 9.07
CA ARG A 30 -9.50 -12.41 10.05
C ARG A 30 -9.30 -11.74 11.42
N TYR A 31 -8.06 -11.39 11.77
CA TYR A 31 -7.71 -10.76 13.03
C TYR A 31 -7.07 -9.38 12.87
N ILE A 32 -7.10 -8.82 11.66
CA ILE A 32 -6.58 -7.50 11.32
C ILE A 32 -7.77 -6.53 11.28
N THR A 33 -7.81 -5.57 12.20
CA THR A 33 -8.85 -4.54 12.27
C THR A 33 -8.31 -3.26 12.91
N GLY A 34 -8.91 -2.11 12.62
CA GLY A 34 -8.51 -0.82 13.22
C GLY A 34 -7.16 -0.27 12.72
N HIS A 35 -6.64 -0.76 11.61
CA HIS A 35 -5.36 -0.34 11.04
C HIS A 35 -5.58 0.42 9.72
N ASN A 36 -4.75 1.44 9.48
CA ASN A 36 -4.60 2.06 8.17
C ASN A 36 -3.40 1.42 7.47
N LEU A 37 -3.64 0.81 6.30
CA LEU A 37 -2.59 0.25 5.46
C LEU A 37 -2.30 1.22 4.32
N LEU A 38 -1.11 1.83 4.32
CA LEU A 38 -0.65 2.65 3.20
C LEU A 38 -0.20 1.74 2.05
N VAL A 39 -0.70 2.02 0.84
CA VAL A 39 -0.32 1.36 -0.41
C VAL A 39 0.15 2.44 -1.39
N ASP A 40 1.34 2.98 -1.15
CA ASP A 40 1.82 4.20 -1.81
C ASP A 40 3.23 4.07 -2.40
N GLY A 41 3.78 2.86 -2.43
CA GLY A 41 5.15 2.60 -2.89
C GLY A 41 6.23 3.15 -1.96
N GLY A 42 5.88 3.55 -0.73
CA GLY A 42 6.79 4.14 0.25
C GLY A 42 6.95 5.65 0.13
N LYS A 43 6.05 6.34 -0.57
CA LYS A 43 6.10 7.79 -0.73
C LYS A 43 5.97 8.55 0.58
N TYR A 44 5.20 8.03 1.53
CA TYR A 44 5.09 8.60 2.85
C TYR A 44 6.33 8.27 3.69
N SER A 45 7.13 9.29 4.03
CA SER A 45 8.36 9.15 4.82
C SER A 45 8.16 9.18 6.33
N GLY A 46 6.92 9.32 6.82
CA GLY A 46 6.65 9.50 8.24
C GLY A 46 6.84 10.94 8.72
N LEU A 47 7.24 11.11 9.99
CA LEU A 47 7.42 12.42 10.65
C LEU A 47 8.83 13.00 10.50
N LEU A 48 9.69 12.37 9.70
CA LEU A 48 11.06 12.82 9.45
C LEU A 48 11.11 13.74 8.23
#